data_AF-A0A531D3Q6-F1
#
_entry.id   AF-A0A531D3Q6-F1
#
_cell.length_a   1.000
_cell.length_b   1.000
_cell.length_c   1.000
_cell.angle_alpha   90.00
_cell.angle_beta   90.00
_cell.angle_gamma   90.00
#
_symmetry.space_group_name_H-M   'P 1'
#
loop_
_entity.id
_entity.type
_entity.pdbx_description
1 polymer ?
#
loop_
_entity_poly.entity_id
_entity_poly.type
_entity_poly.pdbx_seq_one_letter_code
_entity_poly.pdbx_strand_id
1 'polypeptide(L)'
;MLDYDPSNWFWIVADDESRFWSSAASAYVGVLPEGAGATRIASEDDLWDVLRAQFPDGLPEEQKPPRLVPKRLIVDRLQAAGLLEAARAAIDAADLYTQERWNTRTDIFANDPTALQMLAAIGGDPAVIFGPTE
;
A
#
# COMPACT_ATOMS: atom_id res chain seq x y z
N MET A 1 -32.17 -10.68 8.05
CA MET A 1 -30.93 -10.48 8.81
C MET A 1 -29.90 -10.13 7.75
N LEU A 2 -29.32 -8.94 7.80
CA LEU A 2 -28.26 -8.60 6.85
C LEU A 2 -27.03 -9.42 7.24
N ASP A 3 -26.59 -10.29 6.34
CA ASP A 3 -25.37 -11.06 6.58
C ASP A 3 -24.20 -10.09 6.54
N TYR A 4 -23.41 -10.11 7.61
CA TYR A 4 -22.21 -9.30 7.74
C TYR A 4 -21.16 -9.77 6.72
N ASP A 5 -20.85 -8.92 5.75
CA ASP A 5 -19.78 -9.12 4.77
C ASP A 5 -18.76 -7.98 4.90
N PRO A 6 -17.59 -8.21 5.52
CA PRO A 6 -16.61 -7.16 5.76
C PRO A 6 -16.07 -6.50 4.48
N SER A 7 -16.19 -7.16 3.32
CA SER A 7 -15.78 -6.60 2.02
C SER A 7 -16.80 -5.59 1.47
N ASN A 8 -18.06 -5.67 1.89
CA ASN A 8 -19.15 -4.80 1.48
C ASN A 8 -19.96 -4.31 2.69
N TRP A 9 -19.25 -3.79 3.69
CA TRP A 9 -19.85 -3.28 4.92
C TRP A 9 -19.66 -1.77 5.08
N PHE A 10 -20.54 -1.16 5.89
CA PHE A 10 -20.50 0.25 6.22
C PHE A 10 -20.24 0.49 7.71
N TRP A 11 -19.48 1.54 8.03
CA TRP A 11 -19.16 1.89 9.41
C TRP A 11 -19.51 3.33 9.72
N ILE A 12 -20.20 3.53 10.84
CA ILE A 12 -20.43 4.84 11.45
C ILE A 12 -19.29 5.05 12.45
N VAL A 13 -18.42 6.02 12.17
CA VAL A 13 -17.20 6.23 12.94
C VAL A 13 -17.40 7.38 13.92
N ALA A 14 -17.04 7.18 15.19
CA ALA A 14 -17.14 8.19 16.25
C ALA A 14 -18.54 8.82 16.38
N ASP A 15 -19.59 7.99 16.20
CA ASP A 15 -21.01 8.39 16.19
C ASP A 15 -21.37 9.47 15.15
N ASP A 16 -20.52 9.69 14.15
CA ASP A 16 -20.77 10.63 13.05
C ASP A 16 -21.67 9.97 11.99
N GLU A 17 -22.99 10.13 12.14
CA GLU A 17 -23.98 9.61 11.19
C GLU A 17 -24.08 10.45 9.89
N SER A 18 -23.28 11.53 9.75
CA SER A 18 -23.25 12.33 8.52
C SER A 18 -22.45 11.68 7.39
N ARG A 19 -21.62 10.70 7.72
CA ARG A 19 -20.76 9.97 6.77
C ARG A 19 -20.58 8.53 7.21
N PHE A 20 -20.45 7.64 6.23
CA PHE A 20 -20.28 6.21 6.45
C PHE A 20 -19.00 5.76 5.77
N TRP A 21 -18.11 5.07 6.47
CA TRP A 21 -16.98 4.42 5.82
C TRP A 21 -17.49 3.20 5.05
N SER A 22 -17.20 3.12 3.75
CA SER A 22 -17.48 1.94 2.93
C SER A 22 -16.22 1.09 2.80
N SER A 23 -16.25 -0.14 3.29
CA SER A 23 -15.14 -1.09 3.11
C SER A 23 -14.87 -1.41 1.64
N ALA A 24 -15.92 -1.45 0.80
CA ALA A 24 -15.79 -1.75 -0.63
C ALA A 24 -15.12 -0.61 -1.41
N ALA A 25 -15.41 0.63 -1.05
CA ALA A 25 -14.83 1.80 -1.70
C ALA A 25 -13.52 2.26 -1.05
N SER A 26 -13.15 1.70 0.11
CA SER A 26 -12.08 2.18 0.98
C SER A 26 -12.14 3.71 1.19
N ALA A 27 -13.36 4.24 1.38
CA ALA A 27 -13.63 5.67 1.43
C ALA A 27 -14.93 6.00 2.18
N TYR A 28 -15.05 7.24 2.66
CA TYR A 28 -16.29 7.76 3.23
C TYR A 28 -17.32 8.09 2.13
N VAL A 29 -18.57 7.69 2.37
CA VAL A 29 -19.74 8.02 1.55
C VAL A 29 -20.76 8.80 2.39
N GLY A 30 -21.46 9.74 1.76
CA GLY A 30 -22.48 10.56 2.44
C GLY A 30 -23.86 9.91 2.51
N VAL A 31 -24.09 8.80 1.80
CA VAL A 31 -25.39 8.12 1.76
C VAL A 31 -25.17 6.62 1.92
N LEU A 32 -25.90 6.02 2.86
CA LEU A 32 -25.96 4.58 3.03
C LEU A 32 -26.91 3.99 1.97
N PRO A 33 -26.48 3.02 1.15
CA PRO A 33 -27.36 2.38 0.17
C PRO A 33 -28.58 1.74 0.82
N GLU A 34 -29.72 1.75 0.13
CA GLU A 34 -30.96 1.17 0.65
C GLU A 34 -30.79 -0.34 0.89
N GLY A 35 -31.08 -0.77 2.13
CA GLY A 35 -30.90 -2.16 2.55
C GLY A 35 -29.46 -2.53 2.95
N ALA A 36 -28.49 -1.61 2.93
CA ALA A 36 -27.15 -1.87 3.46
C ALA A 36 -27.14 -1.86 5.01
N GLY A 37 -26.32 -2.74 5.60
CA GLY A 37 -26.07 -2.75 7.03
C GLY A 37 -24.93 -1.80 7.39
N ALA A 38 -24.99 -1.22 8.60
CA ALA A 38 -23.88 -0.44 9.16
C ALA A 38 -23.66 -0.78 10.63
N THR A 39 -22.40 -0.90 11.05
CA THR A 39 -22.01 -0.97 12.48
C THR A 39 -21.41 0.33 12.95
N ARG A 40 -21.57 0.61 14.25
CA ARG A 40 -20.88 1.74 14.90
C ARG A 40 -19.51 1.30 15.39
N ILE A 41 -18.55 2.21 15.30
CA ILE A 41 -17.19 2.04 15.81
C ILE A 41 -16.71 3.34 16.46
N ALA A 42 -15.97 3.21 17.56
CA ALA A 42 -15.66 4.35 18.42
C ALA A 42 -14.68 5.34 17.77
N SER A 43 -13.76 4.85 16.92
CA SER A 43 -12.73 5.67 16.29
C SER A 43 -12.28 5.11 14.93
N GLU A 44 -11.56 5.92 14.16
CA GLU A 44 -10.90 5.46 12.92
C GLU A 44 -9.81 4.43 13.21
N ASP A 45 -9.07 4.58 14.32
CA ASP A 45 -8.02 3.63 14.70
C ASP A 45 -8.61 2.23 14.96
N ASP A 46 -9.73 2.15 15.69
CA ASP A 46 -10.44 0.89 15.90
C ASP A 46 -10.95 0.30 14.59
N LEU A 47 -11.43 1.15 13.67
CA LEU A 47 -11.85 0.73 12.33
C LEU A 47 -10.69 0.12 11.55
N TRP A 48 -9.52 0.76 11.56
CA TRP A 48 -8.34 0.22 10.90
C TRP A 48 -7.92 -1.11 11.49
N ASP A 49 -8.00 -1.29 12.80
CA ASP A 49 -7.69 -2.56 13.46
C ASP A 49 -8.65 -3.68 13.04
N VAL A 50 -9.95 -3.38 12.97
CA VAL A 50 -10.96 -4.34 12.50
C VAL A 50 -10.74 -4.71 11.03
N LEU A 51 -10.54 -3.71 10.16
CA LEU A 51 -10.30 -3.95 8.73
C LEU A 51 -9.00 -4.71 8.50
N ARG A 52 -7.93 -4.40 9.24
CA ARG A 52 -6.66 -5.15 9.15
C ARG A 52 -6.81 -6.61 9.55
N ALA A 53 -7.73 -6.94 10.47
CA ALA A 53 -8.00 -8.30 10.88
C ALA A 53 -8.95 -9.06 9.94
N GLN A 54 -9.93 -8.38 9.36
CA GLN A 54 -11.05 -9.03 8.65
C GLN A 54 -11.03 -8.84 7.14
N PHE A 55 -10.58 -7.67 6.66
CA PHE A 55 -10.53 -7.33 5.24
C PHE A 55 -9.43 -6.28 4.96
N PRO A 56 -8.15 -6.71 4.90
CA PRO A 56 -7.02 -5.80 4.72
C PRO A 56 -7.09 -4.95 3.44
N ASP A 57 -7.76 -5.46 2.40
CA ASP A 57 -7.91 -4.74 1.13
C ASP A 57 -8.84 -3.51 1.24
N GLY A 58 -9.72 -3.48 2.25
CA GLY A 58 -10.62 -2.36 2.55
C GLY A 58 -9.97 -1.23 3.35
N LEU A 59 -8.70 -1.37 3.72
CA LEU A 59 -7.91 -0.27 4.28
C LEU A 59 -7.65 0.80 3.20
N PRO A 60 -7.56 2.09 3.57
CA PRO A 60 -7.01 3.10 2.66
C PRO A 60 -5.54 2.78 2.37
N GLU A 61 -5.03 3.19 1.20
CA GLU A 61 -3.65 2.92 0.77
C GLU A 61 -2.60 3.38 1.79
N GLU A 62 -2.88 4.46 2.52
CA GLU A 62 -2.02 5.01 3.57
C GLU A 62 -1.89 4.07 4.78
N GLN A 63 -2.89 3.23 5.04
CA GLN A 63 -2.95 2.28 6.15
C GLN A 63 -2.61 0.84 5.75
N LYS A 64 -2.56 0.56 4.45
CA LYS A 64 -2.15 -0.76 3.96
C LYS A 64 -0.68 -1.01 4.31
N PRO A 65 -0.34 -2.25 4.73
CA PRO A 65 1.05 -2.62 4.90
C PRO A 65 1.80 -2.37 3.58
N PRO A 66 3.02 -1.82 3.64
CA PRO A 66 3.76 -1.51 2.44
C PRO A 66 3.97 -2.77 1.61
N ARG A 67 3.62 -2.69 0.32
CA ARG A 67 3.74 -3.83 -0.59
C ARG A 67 5.21 -4.17 -0.81
N LEU A 68 5.54 -5.46 -0.68
CA LEU A 68 6.85 -5.97 -1.05
C LEU A 68 6.91 -6.21 -2.56
N VAL A 69 8.02 -5.77 -3.17
CA VAL A 69 8.34 -5.96 -4.58
C VAL A 69 9.59 -6.85 -4.67
N PRO A 70 9.51 -7.99 -5.36
CA PRO A 70 10.67 -8.87 -5.53
C PRO A 70 11.81 -8.17 -6.28
N LYS A 71 13.04 -8.29 -5.80
CA LYS A 71 14.21 -7.68 -6.47
C LYS A 71 14.37 -8.14 -7.92
N ARG A 72 14.03 -9.40 -8.23
CA ARG A 72 14.05 -9.91 -9.61
C ARG A 72 13.21 -9.05 -10.55
N LEU A 73 12.02 -8.65 -10.10
CA LEU A 73 11.09 -7.84 -10.88
C LEU A 73 11.59 -6.40 -10.99
N ILE A 74 12.16 -5.86 -9.92
CA ILE A 74 12.80 -4.54 -9.92
C ILE A 74 13.93 -4.51 -10.96
N VAL A 75 14.80 -5.53 -10.99
CA VAL A 75 15.91 -5.64 -11.94
C VAL A 75 15.40 -5.73 -13.37
N ASP A 76 14.40 -6.58 -13.65
CA ASP A 76 13.81 -6.72 -14.99
C ASP A 76 13.20 -5.39 -15.48
N ARG A 77 12.50 -4.67 -14.60
CA ARG A 77 11.88 -3.38 -14.91
C ARG A 77 12.92 -2.27 -15.11
N LEU A 78 13.98 -2.25 -14.30
CA LEU A 78 15.10 -1.33 -14.48
C LEU A 78 15.82 -1.59 -15.81
N GLN A 79 15.99 -2.86 -16.18
CA GLN A 79 16.56 -3.23 -17.48
C GLN A 79 15.67 -2.77 -18.63
N ALA A 80 14.36 -3.01 -18.55
CA ALA A 80 13.39 -2.56 -19.55
C ALA A 80 13.36 -1.03 -19.70
N ALA A 81 13.57 -0.30 -18.60
CA ALA A 81 13.67 1.15 -18.58
C ALA A 81 15.06 1.68 -19.03
N GLY A 82 16.04 0.82 -19.27
CA GLY A 82 17.42 1.21 -19.59
C GLY A 82 18.19 1.84 -18.42
N LEU A 83 17.73 1.60 -17.18
CA LEU A 83 18.25 2.21 -15.95
C LEU A 83 19.10 1.26 -15.11
N LEU A 84 19.27 -0.01 -15.52
CA LEU A 84 19.95 -1.01 -14.70
C LEU A 84 21.40 -0.63 -14.36
N GLU A 85 22.16 -0.14 -15.33
CA GLU A 85 23.55 0.30 -15.11
C GLU A 85 23.63 1.50 -14.16
N ALA A 86 22.72 2.47 -14.30
CA ALA A 86 22.64 3.63 -13.40
C ALA A 86 22.27 3.21 -11.97
N ALA A 87 21.31 2.29 -11.83
CA ALA A 87 20.93 1.73 -10.54
C ALA A 87 22.09 0.99 -9.89
N ARG A 88 22.86 0.21 -10.68
CA ARG A 88 24.03 -0.50 -10.17
C ARG A 88 25.10 0.46 -9.68
N ALA A 89 25.42 1.49 -10.46
CA ALA A 89 26.38 2.51 -10.06
C ALA A 89 25.93 3.26 -8.78
N ALA A 90 24.64 3.53 -8.63
CA ALA A 90 24.08 4.16 -7.43
C ALA A 90 24.22 3.27 -6.19
N ILE A 91 23.99 1.96 -6.32
CA ILE A 91 24.16 1.00 -5.21
C ILE A 91 25.64 0.87 -4.84
N ASP A 92 26.53 0.72 -5.83
CA ASP A 92 27.97 0.57 -5.57
C ASP A 92 28.59 1.83 -4.93
N ALA A 93 28.00 3.01 -5.17
CA ALA A 93 28.39 4.27 -4.53
C ALA A 93 27.75 4.52 -3.14
N ALA A 94 26.78 3.71 -2.73
CA ALA A 94 26.10 3.86 -1.45
C ALA A 94 26.97 3.41 -0.27
N ASP A 95 26.54 3.70 0.96
CA ASP A 95 27.21 3.21 2.17
C ASP A 95 27.10 1.67 2.31
N LEU A 96 27.99 1.09 3.13
CA LEU A 96 28.04 -0.36 3.33
C LEU A 96 26.71 -0.95 3.80
N TYR A 97 25.98 -0.26 4.68
CA TYR A 97 24.70 -0.77 5.17
C TYR A 97 23.67 -0.84 4.04
N THR A 98 23.58 0.18 3.19
CA THR A 98 22.69 0.19 2.02
C THR A 98 23.06 -0.91 1.02
N GLN A 99 24.36 -1.11 0.75
CA GLN A 99 24.84 -2.20 -0.11
C GLN A 99 24.46 -3.58 0.45
N GLU A 100 24.77 -3.84 1.72
CA GLU A 100 24.46 -5.12 2.37
C GLU A 100 22.95 -5.36 2.45
N ARG A 101 22.17 -4.30 2.70
CA ARG A 101 20.71 -4.37 2.67
C ARG A 101 20.19 -4.79 1.29
N TRP A 102 20.73 -4.22 0.22
CA TRP A 102 20.39 -4.61 -1.15
C TRP A 102 20.79 -6.06 -1.44
N ASN A 103 21.97 -6.49 -0.99
CA ASN A 103 22.47 -7.84 -1.25
C ASN A 103 21.67 -8.92 -0.51
N THR A 104 21.38 -8.69 0.77
CA THR A 104 20.79 -9.71 1.67
C THR A 104 19.29 -9.90 1.53
N ARG A 105 18.52 -8.85 1.22
CA ARG A 105 17.05 -8.94 1.14
C ARG A 105 16.57 -9.48 -0.19
N THR A 106 15.52 -10.30 -0.23
CA THR A 106 14.92 -10.79 -1.49
C THR A 106 13.93 -9.79 -2.09
N ASP A 107 13.32 -8.96 -1.23
CA ASP A 107 12.21 -8.08 -1.55
C ASP A 107 12.43 -6.70 -0.92
N ILE A 108 11.85 -5.67 -1.53
CA ILE A 108 11.93 -4.28 -1.09
C ILE A 108 10.52 -3.71 -1.01
N PHE A 109 10.23 -2.93 0.03
CA PHE A 109 8.95 -2.22 0.13
C PHE A 109 8.83 -1.17 -0.98
N ALA A 110 7.68 -1.12 -1.65
CA ALA A 110 7.42 -0.19 -2.76
C ALA A 110 7.56 1.28 -2.35
N ASN A 111 7.34 1.59 -1.07
CA ASN A 111 7.51 2.92 -0.49
C ASN A 111 8.81 3.09 0.32
N ASP A 112 9.78 2.19 0.14
CA ASP A 112 11.04 2.28 0.87
C ASP A 112 11.76 3.61 0.57
N PRO A 113 12.04 4.46 1.57
CA PRO A 113 12.56 5.80 1.33
C PRO A 113 13.95 5.77 0.68
N THR A 114 14.80 4.79 1.03
CA THR A 114 16.13 4.64 0.41
C THR A 114 16.00 4.23 -1.06
N ALA A 115 15.13 3.27 -1.37
CA ALA A 115 14.91 2.82 -2.74
C ALA A 115 14.28 3.91 -3.62
N LEU A 116 13.33 4.69 -3.06
CA LEU A 116 12.71 5.82 -3.76
C LEU A 116 13.73 6.94 -4.04
N GLN A 117 14.60 7.26 -3.09
CA GLN A 117 15.67 8.25 -3.29
C GLN A 117 16.67 7.80 -4.37
N MET A 118 17.08 6.53 -4.34
CA MET A 118 17.94 5.95 -5.38
C MET A 118 17.27 6.05 -6.76
N LEU A 119 15.99 5.70 -6.83
CA LEU A 119 15.25 5.71 -8.09
C LEU A 119 15.12 7.14 -8.66
N ALA A 120 14.84 8.13 -7.79
CA ALA A 120 14.80 9.53 -8.17
C ALA A 120 16.16 10.03 -8.70
N ALA A 121 17.27 9.61 -8.09
CA ALA A 121 18.63 10.00 -8.50
C ALA A 121 19.00 9.49 -9.90
N ILE A 122 18.46 8.33 -10.31
CA ILE A 122 18.69 7.75 -11.63
C ILE A 122 17.59 8.09 -12.65
N GLY A 123 16.62 8.94 -12.28
CA GLY A 123 15.52 9.35 -13.15
C GLY A 123 14.48 8.27 -13.43
N GLY A 124 14.35 7.27 -12.56
CA GLY A 124 13.36 6.21 -12.71
C GLY A 124 11.98 6.57 -12.16
N ASP A 125 10.94 5.96 -12.72
CA ASP A 125 9.55 6.13 -12.30
C ASP A 125 9.15 5.06 -11.26
N PRO A 126 8.82 5.43 -10.00
CA PRO A 126 8.36 4.49 -8.99
C PRO A 126 7.12 3.70 -9.39
N ALA A 127 6.20 4.28 -10.15
CA ALA A 127 4.98 3.60 -10.59
C ALA A 127 5.30 2.47 -11.57
N VAL A 128 6.36 2.61 -12.38
CA VAL A 128 6.81 1.56 -13.31
C VAL A 128 7.65 0.52 -12.59
N ILE A 129 8.66 0.94 -11.83
CA ILE A 129 9.64 0.03 -11.22
C ILE A 129 9.06 -0.72 -10.02
N PHE A 130 8.39 0.00 -9.11
CA PHE A 130 7.78 -0.57 -7.92
C PHE A 130 6.29 -0.82 -8.07
N GLY A 131 5.70 -0.59 -9.24
CA GLY A 131 4.27 -0.80 -9.50
C GLY A 131 3.76 -2.20 -9.16
N PRO A 132 2.43 -2.38 -9.03
CA PRO A 132 1.84 -3.69 -8.81
C PRO A 132 2.22 -4.68 -9.92
N THR A 133 2.19 -5.97 -9.62
CA THR A 133 2.16 -7.02 -10.64
C THR A 133 0.74 -7.11 -11.18
N GLU A 134 0.57 -7.03 -12.49
CA GLU A 134 -0.68 -7.42 -13.17
C GLU A 134 -1.03 -8.89 -12.92
#